data_AF-A0A285DPR7-F1
#
_entry.id   AF-A0A285DPR7-F1
#
_cell.length_a   1.000
_cell.length_b   1.000
_cell.length_c   1.000
_cell.angle_alpha   90.00
_cell.angle_beta   90.00
_cell.angle_gamma   90.00
#
_symmetry.space_group_name_H-M   'P 1'
#
loop_
_entity.id
_entity.type
_entity.pdbx_description
1 polymer ?
#
loop_
_entity_poly.entity_id
_entity_poly.type
_entity_poly.pdbx_seq_one_letter_code
_entity_poly.pdbx_strand_id
1 'polypeptide(L)'
;MQSAGTLGNDHARAGQQWWAALPLPYNKSNKPIEITGAKFTRVPKGLEVVGYGAYARDDSEGVVMLMEHGSPGMPRLDKLKDHFRDANQVKAKTESSIYYGAWLKVTGRITGNLGGCKFEYRQSGSDFDQTLDCDIALRVEKKS
;
A
#
# COMPACT_ATOMS: atom_id res chain seq x y z
N MET A 1 -4.93 6.85 16.56
CA MET A 1 -4.32 6.35 17.81
C MET A 1 -3.70 5.00 17.47
N GLN A 2 -2.38 4.81 17.57
CA GLN A 2 -1.81 3.48 17.36
C GLN A 2 -2.17 2.60 18.55
N SER A 3 -2.87 1.49 18.33
CA SER A 3 -3.06 0.46 19.35
C SER A 3 -2.78 -0.91 18.72
N ALA A 4 -1.90 -1.67 19.37
CA ALA A 4 -1.54 -3.06 19.04
C ALA A 4 -1.00 -3.31 17.60
N GLY A 5 -0.02 -2.52 17.13
CA GLY A 5 0.66 -2.78 15.84
C GLY A 5 -0.20 -2.53 14.60
N THR A 6 -1.40 -2.00 14.80
CA THR A 6 -2.35 -1.69 13.73
C THR A 6 -2.26 -0.19 13.43
N LEU A 7 -1.89 0.15 12.19
CA LEU A 7 -1.97 1.53 11.69
C LEU A 7 -3.43 1.82 11.33
N GLY A 8 -4.00 2.85 11.96
CA GLY A 8 -5.40 3.18 11.78
C GLY A 8 -5.84 4.57 12.20
N ASN A 9 -6.88 5.04 11.54
CA ASN A 9 -7.65 6.24 11.88
C ASN A 9 -9.09 5.80 12.19
N ASP A 10 -9.69 6.32 13.26
CA ASP A 10 -11.04 5.97 13.72
C ASP A 10 -12.12 6.96 13.27
N HIS A 11 -11.76 7.97 12.49
CA HIS A 11 -12.63 9.07 12.06
C HIS A 11 -12.83 9.11 10.54
N ALA A 12 -12.59 8.00 9.84
CA ALA A 12 -12.82 7.95 8.40
C ALA A 12 -14.30 8.23 8.10
N ARG A 13 -14.62 8.88 6.99
CA ARG A 13 -15.98 9.27 6.57
C ARG A 13 -16.23 8.85 5.13
N ALA A 14 -17.46 8.45 4.83
CA ALA A 14 -17.86 8.14 3.45
C ALA A 14 -17.54 9.33 2.52
N GLY A 15 -16.96 9.03 1.36
CA GLY A 15 -16.46 10.02 0.40
C GLY A 15 -14.99 10.40 0.59
N GLN A 16 -14.40 10.17 1.77
CA GLN A 16 -12.96 10.37 1.94
C GLN A 16 -12.16 9.37 1.13
N GLN A 17 -10.96 9.81 0.76
CA GLN A 17 -9.98 9.02 0.05
C GLN A 17 -8.72 8.89 0.87
N TRP A 18 -8.09 7.73 0.80
CA TRP A 18 -6.95 7.37 1.63
C TRP A 18 -5.89 6.69 0.78
N TRP A 19 -4.63 6.81 1.19
CA TRP A 19 -3.53 6.02 0.67
C TRP A 19 -3.09 5.03 1.74
N ALA A 20 -2.91 3.76 1.37
CA ALA A 20 -2.39 2.71 2.24
C ALA A 20 -1.24 1.98 1.56
N ALA A 21 -0.04 2.01 2.16
CA ALA A 21 1.11 1.29 1.62
C ALA A 21 1.04 -0.20 1.94
N LEU A 22 1.51 -1.00 0.99
CA LEU A 22 1.89 -2.39 1.24
C LEU A 22 3.27 -2.44 1.92
N PRO A 23 3.62 -3.53 2.62
CA PRO A 23 4.94 -3.74 3.17
C PRO A 23 6.03 -3.55 2.11
N LEU A 24 7.13 -2.92 2.51
CA LEU A 24 8.24 -2.65 1.61
C LEU A 24 8.94 -3.97 1.23
N PRO A 25 9.07 -4.31 -0.07
CA PRO A 25 9.70 -5.56 -0.47
C PRO A 25 11.19 -5.60 -0.10
N TYR A 26 11.60 -6.66 0.58
CA TYR A 26 13.02 -6.99 0.79
C TYR A 26 13.37 -8.28 0.04
N ASN A 27 14.29 -8.19 -0.92
CA ASN A 27 14.69 -9.32 -1.73
C ASN A 27 15.72 -10.19 -0.99
N LYS A 28 15.27 -11.31 -0.41
CA LYS A 28 16.13 -12.25 0.32
C LYS A 28 17.00 -13.12 -0.60
N SER A 29 16.79 -13.13 -1.90
CA SER A 29 17.52 -14.00 -2.82
C SER A 29 18.88 -13.42 -3.22
N ASN A 30 19.67 -14.21 -3.96
CA ASN A 30 20.98 -13.78 -4.50
C ASN A 30 20.87 -13.19 -5.92
N LYS A 31 19.65 -13.01 -6.45
CA LYS A 31 19.41 -12.50 -7.79
C LYS A 31 18.43 -11.33 -7.73
N PRO A 32 18.49 -10.35 -8.64
CA PRO A 32 17.47 -9.31 -8.69
C PRO A 32 16.09 -9.92 -8.94
N ILE A 33 15.06 -9.23 -8.46
CA ILE A 33 13.66 -9.48 -8.81
C ILE A 33 13.09 -8.23 -9.45
N GLU A 34 12.16 -8.40 -10.38
CA GLU A 34 11.36 -7.33 -10.94
C GLU A 34 9.94 -7.46 -10.38
N ILE A 35 9.46 -6.46 -9.64
CA ILE A 35 8.09 -6.49 -9.14
C ILE A 35 7.16 -6.09 -10.30
N THR A 36 6.22 -6.96 -10.63
CA THR A 36 5.28 -6.80 -11.74
C THR A 36 3.85 -6.50 -11.28
N GLY A 37 3.56 -6.70 -9.99
CA GLY A 37 2.26 -6.39 -9.41
C GLY A 37 2.30 -6.35 -7.89
N ALA A 38 1.43 -5.53 -7.31
CA ALA A 38 1.25 -5.40 -5.88
C ALA A 38 -0.22 -5.08 -5.58
N LYS A 39 -0.86 -5.84 -4.68
CA LYS A 39 -2.27 -5.63 -4.32
C LYS A 39 -2.64 -6.13 -2.93
N PHE A 40 -3.71 -5.56 -2.37
CA PHE A 40 -4.41 -6.18 -1.24
C PHE A 40 -5.33 -7.28 -1.76
N THR A 41 -5.40 -8.39 -1.02
CA THR A 41 -6.22 -9.57 -1.34
C THR A 41 -7.50 -9.61 -0.50
N ARG A 42 -7.53 -8.90 0.62
CA ARG A 42 -8.72 -8.70 1.46
C ARG A 42 -9.04 -7.21 1.50
N VAL A 43 -10.17 -6.83 0.92
CA VAL A 43 -10.75 -5.48 1.02
C VAL A 43 -12.08 -5.59 1.76
N PRO A 44 -12.24 -4.96 2.94
CA PRO A 44 -13.46 -5.06 3.73
C PRO A 44 -14.60 -4.27 3.09
N LYS A 45 -15.86 -4.64 3.38
CA LYS A 45 -17.00 -3.80 2.98
C LYS A 45 -16.85 -2.42 3.62
N GLY A 46 -17.23 -1.38 2.87
CA GLY A 46 -17.06 0.03 3.25
C GLY A 46 -15.77 0.66 2.72
N LEU A 47 -14.87 -0.14 2.12
CA LEU A 47 -13.71 0.32 1.36
C LEU A 47 -13.81 -0.14 -0.09
N GLU A 48 -13.32 0.71 -0.98
CA GLU A 48 -13.10 0.42 -2.39
C GLU A 48 -11.66 0.78 -2.73
N VAL A 49 -10.97 -0.10 -3.46
CA VAL A 49 -9.66 0.22 -4.05
C VAL A 49 -9.92 0.90 -5.39
N VAL A 50 -9.62 2.19 -5.46
CA VAL A 50 -9.73 3.01 -6.68
C VAL A 50 -8.61 2.66 -7.66
N GLY A 51 -7.42 2.35 -7.13
CA GLY A 51 -6.27 1.98 -7.93
C GLY A 51 -5.07 1.63 -7.06
N TYR A 52 -4.00 1.22 -7.72
CA TYR A 52 -2.69 0.99 -7.11
C TYR A 52 -1.67 1.92 -7.75
N GLY A 53 -0.68 2.33 -6.96
CA GLY A 53 0.44 3.16 -7.40
C GLY A 53 1.75 2.68 -6.78
N ALA A 54 2.86 3.08 -7.37
CA ALA A 54 4.20 2.80 -6.85
C ALA A 54 5.06 4.07 -6.86
N TYR A 55 5.69 4.39 -5.74
CA TYR A 55 6.35 5.68 -5.54
C TYR A 55 7.78 5.49 -5.02
N ALA A 56 8.69 6.32 -5.53
CA ALA A 56 10.04 6.39 -4.99
C ALA A 56 10.01 6.96 -3.58
N ARG A 57 10.71 6.29 -2.66
CA ARG A 57 10.79 6.71 -1.25
C ARG A 57 11.39 8.10 -1.09
N ASP A 58 12.37 8.43 -1.92
CA ASP A 58 13.05 9.73 -1.88
C ASP A 58 12.10 10.86 -2.29
N ASP A 59 11.21 10.61 -3.27
CA ASP A 59 10.26 11.59 -3.78
C ASP A 59 9.06 11.81 -2.83
N SER A 60 8.73 10.82 -2.01
CA SER A 60 7.66 10.92 -1.00
C SER A 60 8.17 11.12 0.42
N GLU A 61 9.46 11.47 0.59
CA GLU A 61 10.08 11.75 1.89
C GLU A 61 9.93 10.58 2.90
N GLY A 62 9.93 9.34 2.41
CA GLY A 62 9.74 8.11 3.18
C GLY A 62 8.57 7.25 2.69
N VAL A 63 8.09 6.32 3.53
CA VAL A 63 6.96 5.44 3.21
C VAL A 63 5.70 5.95 3.89
N VAL A 64 4.70 6.30 3.08
CA VAL A 64 3.39 6.70 3.55
C VAL A 64 2.58 5.46 3.93
N MET A 65 2.59 5.10 5.21
CA MET A 65 1.94 3.87 5.67
C MET A 65 0.41 3.90 5.52
N LEU A 66 -0.24 4.93 6.03
CA LEU A 66 -1.68 5.18 5.91
C LEU A 66 -1.95 6.68 6.08
N MET A 67 -2.58 7.32 5.10
CA MET A 67 -2.92 8.74 5.19
C MET A 67 -4.21 9.09 4.46
N GLU A 68 -4.89 10.15 4.90
CA GLU A 68 -5.98 10.76 4.15
C GLU A 68 -5.41 11.57 2.98
N HIS A 69 -6.04 11.43 1.81
CA HIS A 69 -5.64 12.15 0.62
C HIS A 69 -5.86 13.66 0.80
N GLY A 70 -4.83 14.46 0.54
CA GLY A 70 -4.89 15.92 0.62
C GLY A 70 -4.67 16.51 2.02
N SER A 71 -4.34 15.70 3.03
CA SER A 71 -3.99 16.21 4.36
C SER A 71 -2.79 17.17 4.33
N PRO A 72 -2.82 18.28 5.11
CA PRO A 72 -1.70 19.21 5.19
C PRO A 72 -0.40 18.54 5.64
N GLY A 73 0.73 18.94 5.05
CA GLY A 73 2.06 18.46 5.43
C GLY A 73 2.40 17.04 4.96
N MET A 74 1.60 16.48 4.05
CA MET A 74 1.85 15.15 3.49
C MET A 74 2.22 15.22 2.00
N PRO A 75 3.05 14.28 1.51
CA PRO A 75 3.39 14.21 0.10
C PRO A 75 2.15 14.01 -0.76
N ARG A 76 2.10 14.73 -1.87
CA ARG A 76 1.01 14.67 -2.85
C ARG A 76 1.25 13.50 -3.80
N LEU A 77 0.95 12.28 -3.35
CA LEU A 77 1.17 11.05 -4.12
C LEU A 77 0.48 11.07 -5.51
N ASP A 78 -0.63 11.79 -5.63
CA ASP A 78 -1.34 12.04 -6.90
C ASP A 78 -0.54 12.89 -7.91
N LYS A 79 0.49 13.57 -7.45
CA LYS A 79 1.36 14.44 -8.26
C LYS A 79 2.76 13.85 -8.47
N LEU A 80 3.11 12.78 -7.74
CA LEU A 80 4.37 12.09 -7.93
C LEU A 80 4.31 11.21 -9.17
N LYS A 81 5.49 10.90 -9.74
CA LYS A 81 5.56 9.92 -10.81
C LYS A 81 5.11 8.56 -10.27
N ASP A 82 4.10 7.98 -10.90
CA ASP A 82 3.71 6.61 -10.64
C ASP A 82 4.62 5.65 -11.42
N HIS A 83 5.34 4.82 -10.69
CA HIS A 83 6.23 3.80 -11.21
C HIS A 83 5.57 2.43 -11.32
N PHE A 84 4.25 2.28 -11.07
CA PHE A 84 3.61 0.96 -10.99
C PHE A 84 3.78 0.11 -12.26
N ARG A 85 3.91 0.76 -13.42
CA ARG A 85 4.13 0.11 -14.73
C ARG A 85 5.60 0.08 -15.17
N ASP A 86 6.49 0.71 -14.42
CA ASP A 86 7.92 0.69 -14.69
C ASP A 86 8.50 -0.67 -14.28
N ALA A 87 9.54 -1.13 -14.98
CA ALA A 87 10.28 -2.34 -14.63
C ALA A 87 11.12 -2.11 -13.36
N ASN A 88 10.48 -2.18 -12.20
CA ASN A 88 11.10 -1.88 -10.91
C ASN A 88 11.90 -3.09 -10.41
N GLN A 89 13.24 -2.96 -10.43
CA GLN A 89 14.11 -3.99 -9.92
C GLN A 89 14.47 -3.78 -8.45
N VAL A 90 14.28 -4.83 -7.65
CA VAL A 90 14.82 -4.92 -6.30
C VAL A 90 16.08 -5.77 -6.36
N LYS A 91 17.24 -5.15 -6.09
CA LYS A 91 18.55 -5.83 -6.11
C LYS A 91 18.59 -6.97 -5.09
N ALA A 92 19.49 -7.92 -5.32
CA ALA A 92 19.72 -9.03 -4.40
C ALA A 92 20.11 -8.49 -3.00
N LYS A 93 19.51 -9.05 -1.94
CA LYS A 93 19.79 -8.71 -0.54
C LYS A 93 19.53 -7.25 -0.17
N THR A 94 18.70 -6.54 -0.92
CA THR A 94 18.33 -5.17 -0.62
C THR A 94 16.82 -5.01 -0.43
N GLU A 95 16.49 -3.91 0.23
CA GLU A 95 15.13 -3.37 0.27
C GLU A 95 14.84 -2.60 -1.02
N SER A 96 13.56 -2.51 -1.38
CA SER A 96 13.11 -1.69 -2.50
C SER A 96 13.26 -0.19 -2.23
N SER A 97 13.69 0.56 -3.24
CA SER A 97 13.61 2.03 -3.25
C SER A 97 12.20 2.54 -3.62
N ILE A 98 11.35 1.65 -4.14
CA ILE A 98 9.96 1.89 -4.50
C ILE A 98 9.04 1.20 -3.49
N TYR A 99 8.04 1.90 -2.97
CA TYR A 99 6.96 1.26 -2.23
C TYR A 99 5.66 1.29 -3.04
N TYR A 100 4.81 0.31 -2.78
CA TYR A 100 3.54 0.11 -3.47
C TYR A 100 2.41 0.48 -2.52
N GLY A 101 1.35 1.08 -3.05
CA GLY A 101 0.20 1.48 -2.24
C GLY A 101 -1.11 1.41 -3.00
N ALA A 102 -2.19 1.36 -2.25
CA ALA A 102 -3.55 1.45 -2.78
C ALA A 102 -4.14 2.83 -2.51
N TRP A 103 -4.79 3.40 -3.53
CA TRP A 103 -5.73 4.49 -3.35
C TRP A 103 -7.08 3.90 -2.96
N LEU A 104 -7.55 4.25 -1.78
CA LEU A 104 -8.78 3.78 -1.18
C LEU A 104 -9.83 4.88 -1.22
N LYS A 105 -11.08 4.49 -1.39
CA LYS A 105 -12.26 5.33 -1.16
C LYS A 105 -13.11 4.69 -0.07
N VAL A 106 -13.50 5.48 0.93
CA VAL A 106 -14.45 5.07 1.94
C VAL A 106 -15.85 5.18 1.34
N THR A 107 -16.51 4.04 1.15
CA THR A 107 -17.85 3.96 0.54
C THR A 107 -18.96 3.86 1.58
N GLY A 108 -18.63 3.57 2.83
CA GLY A 108 -19.59 3.43 3.92
C GLY A 108 -18.95 2.90 5.19
N ARG A 109 -19.74 2.25 6.04
CA ARG A 109 -19.24 1.63 7.28
C ARG A 109 -18.22 0.53 6.95
N ILE A 110 -17.01 0.66 7.48
CA ILE A 110 -15.94 -0.33 7.33
C ILE A 110 -16.18 -1.49 8.30
N THR A 111 -16.16 -2.71 7.78
CA THR A 111 -16.57 -3.93 8.52
C THR A 111 -15.42 -4.85 8.93
N GLY A 112 -14.20 -4.52 8.55
CA GLY A 112 -13.00 -5.31 8.85
C GLY A 112 -11.75 -4.55 8.40
N ASN A 113 -10.62 -5.23 8.40
CA ASN A 113 -9.34 -4.63 8.02
C ASN A 113 -9.02 -4.91 6.55
N LEU A 114 -8.28 -3.99 5.94
CA LEU A 114 -7.62 -4.21 4.65
C LEU A 114 -6.41 -5.12 4.91
N GLY A 115 -6.20 -6.14 4.09
CA GLY A 115 -5.13 -7.09 4.38
C GLY A 115 -4.78 -8.07 3.27
N GLY A 116 -3.82 -8.93 3.59
CA GLY A 116 -3.19 -9.89 2.68
C GLY A 116 -2.53 -9.19 1.49
N CYS A 117 -1.20 -9.02 1.55
CA CYS A 117 -0.46 -8.25 0.57
C CYS A 117 0.17 -9.18 -0.45
N LYS A 118 -0.39 -9.22 -1.66
CA LYS A 118 0.15 -10.04 -2.76
C LYS A 118 1.12 -9.21 -3.59
N PHE A 119 2.31 -9.76 -3.78
CA PHE A 119 3.30 -9.29 -4.74
C PHE A 119 3.45 -10.33 -5.85
N GLU A 120 3.41 -9.85 -7.09
CA GLU A 120 3.75 -10.61 -8.29
C GLU A 120 5.11 -10.11 -8.76
N TYR A 121 6.02 -11.03 -9.07
CA TYR A 121 7.39 -10.67 -9.44
C TYR A 121 8.01 -11.66 -10.40
N ARG A 122 8.95 -11.18 -11.21
CA ARG A 122 9.75 -11.99 -12.12
C ARG A 122 11.16 -12.15 -11.59
N GLN A 123 11.70 -13.37 -11.68
CA GLN A 123 13.09 -13.66 -11.36
C GLN A 123 13.66 -14.66 -12.35
N SER A 124 14.77 -14.31 -13.01
CA SER A 124 15.45 -15.18 -13.98
C SER A 124 14.50 -15.73 -15.07
N GLY A 125 13.56 -14.91 -15.54
CA GLY A 125 12.60 -15.28 -16.58
C GLY A 125 11.40 -16.11 -16.13
N SER A 126 11.30 -16.44 -14.84
CA SER A 126 10.12 -17.10 -14.26
C SER A 126 9.26 -16.12 -13.47
N ASP A 127 7.95 -16.27 -13.58
CA ASP A 127 6.97 -15.49 -12.82
C ASP A 127 6.62 -16.19 -11.51
N PHE A 128 6.55 -15.41 -10.45
CA PHE A 128 6.24 -15.85 -9.09
C PHE A 128 5.17 -14.96 -8.48
N ASP A 129 4.48 -15.50 -7.48
CA ASP A 129 3.71 -14.68 -6.57
C ASP A 129 3.94 -15.06 -5.11
N GLN A 130 3.78 -14.06 -4.26
CA GLN A 130 3.90 -14.21 -2.82
C GLN A 130 2.82 -13.37 -2.14
N THR A 131 2.05 -14.02 -1.28
CA THR A 131 1.12 -13.33 -0.39
C THR A 131 1.72 -13.26 1.00
N LEU A 132 1.90 -12.04 1.51
CA LEU A 132 2.32 -11.76 2.87
C LEU A 132 1.08 -11.52 3.72
N ASP A 133 1.10 -12.00 4.97
CA ASP A 133 0.09 -11.57 5.91
C ASP A 133 0.40 -10.14 6.35
N CYS A 134 -0.45 -9.23 5.92
CA CYS A 134 -0.40 -7.81 6.24
C CYS A 134 -1.81 -7.39 6.63
N ASP A 135 -1.90 -6.40 7.52
CA ASP A 135 -3.17 -5.94 8.05
C ASP A 135 -3.12 -4.43 8.34
N ILE A 136 -4.11 -3.70 7.84
CA ILE A 136 -4.24 -2.25 7.97
C ILE A 136 -5.69 -1.97 8.40
N ALA A 137 -5.87 -1.36 9.58
CA ALA A 137 -7.21 -1.03 10.06
C ALA A 137 -7.54 0.44 9.81
N LEU A 138 -8.33 0.71 8.77
CA LEU A 138 -9.00 2.00 8.62
C LEU A 138 -10.41 1.89 9.20
N ARG A 139 -10.79 2.79 10.11
CA ARG A 139 -12.08 2.72 10.84
C ARG A 139 -12.87 4.01 10.66
N VAL A 140 -14.18 3.85 10.52
CA VAL A 140 -15.15 4.97 10.45
C VAL A 140 -15.66 5.23 11.86
N GLU A 141 -15.85 6.50 12.20
CA GLU A 141 -16.37 6.90 13.50
C GLU A 141 -17.72 6.22 13.76
N LYS A 142 -17.89 5.58 14.93
CA LYS A 142 -19.25 5.23 15.39
C LYS A 142 -19.94 6.57 15.68
N LYS A 143 -21.00 6.89 14.95
CA LYS A 143 -21.95 7.91 15.42
C LYS A 143 -22.39 7.51 16.84
N SER A 144 -22.09 8.35 17.82
CA SER A 144 -22.70 8.31 19.16
C SER A 144 -24.16 8.68 19.08
#